data_AF-A0A8X6G6R3-F1
#
_entry.id   AF-A0A8X6G6R3-F1
#
_cell.length_a   1.000
_cell.length_b   1.000
_cell.length_c   1.000
_cell.angle_alpha   90.00
_cell.angle_beta   90.00
_cell.angle_gamma   90.00
#
_symmetry.space_group_name_H-M   'P 1'
#
loop_
_entity.id
_entity.type
_entity.pdbx_description
1 polymer ?
#
loop_
_entity_poly.entity_id
_entity_poly.type
_entity_poly.pdbx_seq_one_letter_code
_entity_poly.pdbx_strand_id
1 'polypeptide(L)'
;MPAQDFFTKFICNYVQDLQPTLVSRHSKSNVLSTKFFLTVLTYVFVRQGCVRRPLQQPCDVPSEIISHNNKFFTLLIKGKKSVISVDRLKPALWRSRIQYSSTPD
;
A
#
# COMPACT_ATOMS: atom_id res chain seq x y z
N MET A 1 47.21 18.02 -2.45
CA MET A 1 46.95 17.42 -1.12
C MET A 1 46.14 16.14 -1.29
N PRO A 2 46.76 14.96 -1.45
CA PRO A 2 46.09 13.71 -1.86
C PRO A 2 45.49 12.87 -0.71
N ALA A 3 45.50 13.37 0.53
CA ALA A 3 45.13 12.57 1.72
C ALA A 3 43.60 12.30 1.85
N GLN A 4 42.75 13.09 1.19
CA GLN A 4 41.29 12.95 1.30
C GLN A 4 40.74 11.77 0.48
N ASP A 5 41.37 11.43 -0.65
CA ASP A 5 40.92 10.36 -1.55
C ASP A 5 41.09 8.95 -0.97
N PHE A 6 42.06 8.77 -0.08
CA PHE A 6 42.27 7.48 0.57
C PHE A 6 41.14 7.17 1.57
N PHE A 7 40.76 8.18 2.35
CA PHE A 7 39.75 8.01 3.40
C PHE A 7 38.35 7.79 2.81
N THR A 8 38.00 8.50 1.75
CA THR A 8 36.72 8.29 1.04
C THR A 8 36.65 6.91 0.41
N LYS A 9 37.73 6.43 -0.21
CA LYS A 9 37.82 5.05 -0.73
C LYS A 9 37.68 4.00 0.37
N PHE A 10 38.31 4.22 1.53
CA PHE A 10 38.20 3.33 2.68
C PHE A 10 36.75 3.20 3.16
N ILE A 11 36.04 4.32 3.32
CA ILE A 11 34.63 4.31 3.75
C ILE A 11 33.73 3.63 2.72
N CYS A 12 33.88 3.96 1.42
CA CYS A 12 33.08 3.36 0.37
C CYS A 12 33.20 1.84 0.35
N ASN A 13 34.41 1.31 0.49
CA ASN A 13 34.63 -0.14 0.53
C ASN A 13 34.03 -0.76 1.79
N TYR A 14 34.23 -0.15 2.95
CA TYR A 14 33.67 -0.65 4.21
C TYR A 14 32.13 -0.69 4.19
N VAL A 15 31.48 0.33 3.61
CA VAL A 15 30.03 0.36 3.45
C VAL A 15 29.55 -0.66 2.42
N GLN A 16 30.33 -0.93 1.37
CA GLN A 16 30.03 -1.99 0.40
C GLN A 16 30.06 -3.38 1.03
N ASP A 17 31.03 -3.64 1.92
CA ASP A 17 31.12 -4.91 2.66
C ASP A 17 29.96 -5.11 3.64
N LEU A 18 29.34 -4.02 4.10
CA LEU A 18 28.16 -4.04 4.96
C LEU A 18 26.84 -4.09 4.18
N GLN A 19 26.86 -4.12 2.85
CA GLN A 19 25.62 -4.15 2.09
C GLN A 19 24.85 -5.45 2.35
N PRO A 20 23.53 -5.35 2.58
CA PRO A 20 22.71 -6.53 2.77
C PRO A 20 22.76 -7.40 1.50
N THR A 21 23.02 -8.69 1.69
CA THR A 21 22.99 -9.66 0.60
C THR A 21 21.60 -9.65 -0.04
N LEU A 22 21.56 -9.67 -1.37
CA LEU A 22 20.31 -9.63 -2.13
C LEU A 22 19.41 -10.80 -1.70
N VAL A 23 18.36 -10.48 -0.94
CA VAL A 23 17.37 -11.47 -0.51
C VAL A 23 16.46 -11.83 -1.69
N SER A 24 16.14 -13.11 -1.82
CA SER A 24 15.15 -13.56 -2.80
C SER A 24 13.82 -12.87 -2.54
N ARG A 25 13.30 -12.19 -3.56
CA ARG A 25 12.01 -11.53 -3.48
C ARG A 25 10.91 -12.59 -3.64
N HIS A 26 10.47 -13.17 -2.52
CA HIS A 26 9.38 -14.15 -2.52
C HIS A 26 7.99 -13.55 -2.82
N SER A 27 7.86 -12.22 -2.83
CA SER A 27 6.64 -11.55 -3.27
C SER A 27 6.77 -11.08 -4.72
N LYS A 28 5.90 -11.56 -5.60
CA LYS A 28 5.62 -10.85 -6.86
C LYS A 28 4.97 -9.52 -6.46
N SER A 29 5.79 -8.50 -6.25
CA SER A 29 5.34 -7.14 -6.03
C SER A 29 4.79 -6.63 -7.35
N ASN A 30 3.54 -6.97 -7.65
CA ASN A 30 2.75 -6.10 -8.49
C ASN A 30 2.68 -4.79 -7.69
N VAL A 31 3.46 -3.78 -8.10
CA VAL A 31 3.37 -2.44 -7.53
C VAL A 31 2.02 -1.89 -7.98
N LEU A 32 0.97 -2.33 -7.27
CA LEU A 32 -0.40 -1.97 -7.56
C LEU A 32 -0.58 -0.54 -7.07
N SER A 33 -0.66 0.40 -8.01
CA SER A 33 -0.92 1.80 -7.71
C SER A 33 -2.25 1.89 -6.98
N THR A 34 -2.20 2.17 -5.68
CA THR A 34 -3.36 2.07 -4.77
C THR A 34 -4.52 2.94 -5.22
N LYS A 35 -4.22 4.05 -5.91
CA LYS A 35 -5.22 4.95 -6.50
C LYS A 35 -6.06 4.29 -7.59
N PHE A 36 -5.47 3.51 -8.49
CA PHE A 36 -6.21 2.88 -9.59
C PHE A 36 -7.27 1.89 -9.07
N PHE A 37 -6.90 1.08 -8.08
CA PHE A 37 -7.82 0.11 -7.50
C PHE A 37 -8.97 0.77 -6.74
N LEU A 38 -8.74 1.90 -6.06
CA LEU A 38 -9.82 2.58 -5.34
C LEU A 38 -10.94 3.08 -6.26
N THR A 39 -10.65 3.38 -7.53
CA THR A 39 -11.65 3.78 -8.52
C THR A 39 -12.45 2.58 -9.06
N VAL A 40 -11.81 1.42 -9.21
CA VAL A 40 -12.41 0.23 -9.86
C VAL A 40 -13.09 -0.72 -8.86
N LEU A 41 -12.69 -0.67 -7.58
CA LEU A 41 -13.19 -1.58 -6.55
C LEU A 41 -14.54 -1.15 -5.97
N THR A 42 -15.41 -2.13 -5.76
CA THR A 42 -16.67 -1.95 -5.03
C THR A 42 -16.49 -2.03 -3.52
N TYR A 43 -15.45 -2.74 -3.05
CA TYR A 43 -15.20 -2.98 -1.63
C TYR A 43 -13.79 -2.56 -1.22
N VAL A 44 -13.68 -1.96 -0.03
CA VAL A 44 -12.41 -1.54 0.58
C VAL A 44 -12.35 -1.89 2.05
N PHE A 45 -11.13 -2.04 2.56
CA PHE A 45 -10.82 -2.16 3.96
C PHE A 45 -10.47 -0.79 4.55
N VAL A 46 -10.99 -0.51 5.74
CA VAL A 46 -10.68 0.73 6.47
C VAL A 46 -9.63 0.43 7.53
N ARG A 47 -8.55 1.21 7.54
CA ARG A 47 -7.55 1.17 8.61
C ARG A 47 -8.04 1.96 9.81
N GLN A 48 -8.06 1.31 10.98
CA GLN A 48 -8.25 1.98 12.26
C GLN A 48 -6.93 2.57 12.74
N GLY A 49 -6.90 3.89 12.94
CA GLY A 49 -5.73 4.66 13.36
C GLY A 49 -5.53 4.76 14.88
N CYS A 50 -6.32 4.03 15.66
CA CYS A 50 -6.29 4.06 17.12
C CYS A 50 -5.38 2.95 17.69
N VAL A 51 -4.95 3.13 18.95
CA VAL A 51 -4.27 2.09 19.72
C VAL A 51 -5.14 0.84 19.75
N ARG A 52 -4.58 -0.27 19.30
CA ARG A 52 -5.30 -1.54 19.14
C ARG A 52 -5.21 -2.36 20.42
N ARG A 53 -6.29 -3.06 20.74
CA ARG A 53 -6.24 -4.11 21.77
C ARG A 53 -5.43 -5.31 21.26
N PRO A 54 -4.83 -6.11 22.14
CA PRO A 54 -4.26 -7.40 21.75
C PRO A 54 -5.29 -8.21 20.95
N LEU A 55 -4.84 -8.83 19.85
CA LEU A 55 -5.67 -9.60 18.89
C LEU A 55 -6.73 -8.81 18.09
N GLN A 56 -6.78 -7.48 18.21
CA GLN A 56 -7.67 -6.68 17.36
C GLN A 56 -7.14 -6.61 15.93
N GLN A 57 -8.01 -6.92 14.96
CA GLN A 57 -7.66 -6.88 13.54
C GLN A 57 -7.19 -5.48 13.10
N PRO A 58 -6.11 -5.38 12.31
CA PRO A 58 -5.58 -4.10 11.84
C PRO A 58 -6.51 -3.24 11.00
N CYS A 59 -7.41 -3.89 10.26
CA CYS A 59 -8.40 -3.27 9.40
C CYS A 59 -9.77 -3.82 9.77
N ASP A 60 -10.80 -3.00 9.58
CA ASP A 60 -12.18 -3.46 9.73
C ASP A 60 -12.57 -4.41 8.59
N VAL A 61 -13.75 -5.00 8.71
CA VAL A 61 -14.39 -5.79 7.64
C VAL A 61 -14.54 -5.00 6.34
N PRO A 62 -14.57 -5.68 5.17
CA PRO A 62 -14.77 -5.05 3.87
C PRO A 62 -16.05 -4.20 3.88
N SER A 63 -15.92 -2.94 3.48
CA SER A 63 -17.02 -1.97 3.41
C SER A 63 -17.26 -1.58 1.96
N GLU A 64 -18.53 -1.42 1.60
CA GLU A 64 -18.93 -1.05 0.25
C GLU A 64 -18.72 0.46 0.01
N ILE A 65 -18.19 0.80 -1.17
CA ILE A 65 -18.06 2.18 -1.63
C ILE A 65 -19.40 2.63 -2.22
N ILE A 66 -20.01 3.66 -1.63
CA ILE A 66 -21.23 4.28 -2.16
C ILE A 66 -20.86 5.35 -3.20
N SER A 67 -19.85 6.17 -2.87
CA SER A 67 -19.34 7.21 -3.76
C SER A 67 -17.87 7.48 -3.49
N HIS A 68 -17.15 7.89 -4.53
CA HIS A 68 -15.74 8.26 -4.42
C HIS A 68 -15.48 9.65 -5.02
N ASN A 69 -14.53 10.35 -4.42
CA ASN A 69 -13.95 11.59 -4.90
C ASN A 69 -12.42 11.45 -4.81
N ASN A 70 -11.65 12.38 -5.40
CA ASN A 70 -10.19 12.26 -5.50
C ASN A 70 -9.46 12.10 -4.16
N LYS A 71 -10.03 12.62 -3.06
CA LYS A 71 -9.42 12.60 -1.72
C LYS A 71 -10.25 11.87 -0.67
N PHE A 72 -11.56 11.74 -0.88
CA PHE A 72 -12.50 11.24 0.11
C PHE A 72 -13.47 10.23 -0.52
N PHE A 73 -13.86 9.23 0.28
CA PHE A 73 -14.76 8.15 -0.11
C PHE A 73 -15.89 8.06 0.90
N THR A 74 -17.10 7.86 0.41
CA THR A 74 -18.27 7.58 1.25
C THR A 74 -18.49 6.07 1.27
N LEU A 75 -18.31 5.47 2.44
CA LEU A 75 -18.46 4.03 2.65
C LEU A 75 -19.73 3.70 3.42
N LEU A 76 -20.30 2.52 3.17
CA LEU A 76 -21.32 1.92 4.00
C LEU A 76 -20.67 1.01 5.05
N ILE A 77 -20.48 1.51 6.27
CA ILE A 77 -19.88 0.77 7.37
C ILE A 77 -20.99 0.41 8.36
N LYS A 78 -21.29 -0.90 8.50
CA LYS A 78 -22.33 -1.40 9.42
C LYS A 78 -23.69 -0.70 9.24
N GLY A 79 -24.07 -0.43 7.99
CA GLY A 79 -25.32 0.25 7.64
C GLY A 79 -25.31 1.79 7.80
N LYS A 80 -24.19 2.39 8.22
CA LYS A 80 -24.03 3.85 8.33
C LYS A 80 -23.11 4.38 7.25
N LYS A 81 -23.45 5.55 6.71
CA LYS A 81 -22.61 6.26 5.73
C LYS A 81 -21.49 7.00 6.47
N SER A 82 -20.24 6.76 6.09
CA SER A 82 -19.07 7.43 6.68
C SER A 82 -18.14 7.93 5.59
N VAL A 83 -17.65 9.17 5.74
CA VAL A 83 -16.67 9.76 4.82
C VAL A 83 -15.26 9.52 5.35
N ILE A 84 -14.39 8.94 4.52
CA ILE A 84 -13.03 8.54 4.88
C ILE A 84 -12.05 9.01 3.81
N SER A 85 -10.87 9.50 4.22
CA SER A 85 -9.81 9.89 3.28
C SER A 85 -9.14 8.67 2.64
N VAL A 86 -8.61 8.84 1.42
CA VAL A 86 -7.87 7.81 0.67
C VAL A 86 -6.78 7.13 1.51
N ASP A 87 -6.08 7.90 2.34
CA ASP A 87 -4.90 7.42 3.08
C ASP A 87 -5.23 6.30 4.08
N ARG A 88 -6.49 6.20 4.51
CA ARG A 88 -6.97 5.19 5.46
C ARG A 88 -7.56 3.97 4.77
N LEU A 89 -7.62 3.94 3.44
CA LEU A 89 -8.25 2.86 2.67
C LEU A 89 -7.22 1.87 2.17
N LYS A 90 -7.61 0.60 2.12
CA LYS A 90 -6.86 -0.48 1.49
C LYS A 90 -7.79 -1.27 0.55
N PRO A 91 -7.35 -1.62 -0.66
CA PRO A 91 -8.17 -2.37 -1.61
C PRO A 91 -8.56 -3.77 -1.09
N ALA A 92 -9.81 -4.19 -1.29
CA ALA A 92 -10.27 -5.55 -1.00
C ALA A 92 -10.25 -6.44 -2.27
N LEU A 93 -9.09 -7.03 -2.54
CA LEU A 93 -8.78 -7.73 -3.81
C LEU A 93 -9.42 -9.13 -3.96
N TRP A 94 -10.13 -9.64 -2.96
CA TRP A 94 -10.76 -10.96 -3.02
C TRP A 94 -12.13 -10.93 -3.72
N ARG A 95 -12.73 -9.73 -3.85
CA ARG A 95 -14.07 -9.52 -4.42
C ARG A 95 -14.03 -8.61 -5.64
N SER A 96 -12.86 -8.43 -6.25
CA SER A 96 -12.71 -7.54 -7.39
C SER A 96 -13.11 -8.27 -8.68
N ARG A 97 -14.17 -7.79 -9.33
CA ARG A 97 -14.41 -8.01 -10.76
C ARG A 97 -13.38 -7.18 -11.52
N ILE A 98 -12.11 -7.59 -11.51
CA ILE A 98 -11.11 -6.92 -12.35
C ILE A 98 -11.41 -7.36 -13.78
N GLN A 99 -12.22 -6.57 -14.48
CA GLN A 99 -12.25 -6.65 -15.93
C GLN A 99 -10.97 -5.97 -16.40
N TYR A 100 -9.94 -6.78 -16.60
CA TYR A 100 -8.88 -6.39 -17.52
C TYR A 100 -9.57 -6.32 -18.87
N SER A 101 -9.82 -5.11 -19.39
CA SER A 101 -10.11 -4.97 -20.80
C SER A 101 -8.86 -5.44 -21.53
N SER A 102 -8.89 -6.67 -22.04
CA SER A 102 -7.94 -7.15 -23.01
C SER A 102 -8.07 -6.26 -24.25
N THR A 103 -7.25 -5.22 -24.33
CA THR A 103 -6.94 -4.55 -25.59
C THR A 103 -5.42 -4.52 -25.68
N PRO A 104 -4.81 -5.47 -26.40
CA PRO A 104 -3.43 -5.33 -26.82
C PRO A 104 -3.41 -4.41 -28.05
N ASP A 105 -2.72 -3.28 -27.94
CA ASP A 105 -2.12 -2.55 -29.06
C ASP A 105 -0.71 -2.13 -28.65
#